data_AF-A0A9E6K210-F1
#
_entry.id   AF-A0A9E6K210-F1
#
_cell.length_a   1.000
_cell.length_b   1.000
_cell.length_c   1.000
_cell.angle_alpha   90.00
_cell.angle_beta   90.00
_cell.angle_gamma   90.00
#
_symmetry.space_group_name_H-M   'P 1'
#
loop_
_entity.id
_entity.type
_entity.pdbx_description
1 polymer ?
#
loop_
_entity_poly.entity_id
_entity_poly.type
_entity_poly.pdbx_seq_one_letter_code
_entity_poly.pdbx_strand_id
1 'polypeptide(L)'
;MKKIIQDKEVLKNYAIFYYLKYFPSIKKLEEKLGEKSGGDKNFISQIIESLKSIIDEKTNIENRIKYMLDRHKNLSYIKQNLMQKNFDKALVEEILKRDFLKDGESLLDTEYIRRKIISYKEKGKSKNYIKSKLIEREEDKKEVLTILDEIFSSGEEELIGNEYEKLKGKFDKQKIVEKLLRKGFLYEDVKKIVGK
;
A
#
# COMPACT_ATOMS: atom_id res chain seq x y z
N MET A 1 25.27 28.44 7.15
CA MET A 1 23.94 28.87 7.66
C MET A 1 22.94 28.84 6.51
N LYS A 2 21.75 28.26 6.68
CA LYS A 2 20.68 28.39 5.68
C LYS A 2 20.21 29.85 5.68
N LYS A 3 20.12 30.48 4.51
CA LYS A 3 19.60 31.85 4.37
C LYS A 3 18.12 31.86 4.80
N ILE A 4 17.81 32.63 5.85
CA ILE A 4 16.43 32.83 6.33
C ILE A 4 15.75 33.88 5.44
N ILE A 5 14.53 33.58 5.00
CA ILE A 5 13.68 34.47 4.20
C ILE A 5 12.72 35.17 5.15
N GLN A 6 12.87 36.49 5.30
CA GLN A 6 11.97 37.35 6.07
C GLN A 6 11.01 38.15 5.17
N ASP A 7 11.28 38.19 3.86
CA ASP A 7 10.44 38.86 2.89
C ASP A 7 9.22 37.99 2.52
N LYS A 8 8.03 38.57 2.64
CA LYS A 8 6.74 37.89 2.42
C LYS A 8 6.57 37.42 0.98
N GLU A 9 6.90 38.25 0.00
CA GLU A 9 6.73 37.92 -1.41
C GLU A 9 7.75 36.86 -1.85
N VAL A 10 8.98 36.93 -1.35
CA VAL A 10 9.99 35.89 -1.62
C VAL A 10 9.56 34.54 -1.05
N LEU A 11 9.05 34.50 0.18
CA LEU A 11 8.58 33.25 0.80
C LEU A 11 7.33 32.70 0.09
N LYS A 12 6.40 33.58 -0.33
CA LYS A 12 5.23 33.23 -1.13
C LYS A 12 5.62 32.62 -2.48
N ASN A 13 6.54 33.24 -3.20
CA ASN A 13 7.03 32.73 -4.49
C ASN A 13 7.70 31.37 -4.32
N TYR A 14 8.47 31.18 -3.23
CA TYR A 14 9.03 29.88 -2.89
C TYR A 14 7.93 28.84 -2.60
N ALA A 15 6.89 29.21 -1.85
CA ALA A 15 5.77 28.34 -1.53
C ALA A 15 5.02 27.89 -2.79
N ILE A 16 4.72 28.82 -3.71
CA ILE A 16 4.08 28.51 -5.00
C ILE A 16 4.94 27.55 -5.81
N PHE A 17 6.22 27.86 -5.99
CA PHE A 17 7.16 27.00 -6.71
C PHE A 17 7.21 25.59 -6.09
N TYR A 18 7.36 25.50 -4.77
CA TYR A 18 7.46 24.23 -4.07
C TYR A 18 6.17 23.41 -4.18
N TYR A 19 5.02 24.07 -4.03
CA TYR A 19 3.72 23.43 -4.16
C TYR A 19 3.50 22.86 -5.56
N LEU A 20 3.69 23.68 -6.60
CA LEU A 20 3.50 23.27 -8.00
C LEU A 20 4.48 22.19 -8.46
N LYS A 21 5.68 22.15 -7.87
CA LYS A 21 6.70 21.15 -8.23
C LYS A 21 6.47 19.80 -7.56
N TYR A 22 6.03 19.78 -6.30
CA TYR A 22 6.04 18.56 -5.49
C TYR A 22 4.64 18.08 -5.07
N PHE A 23 3.63 18.95 -5.14
CA PHE A 23 2.29 18.73 -4.62
C PHE A 23 2.33 18.13 -3.20
N PRO A 24 2.95 18.82 -2.23
CA PRO A 24 3.00 18.38 -0.84
C PRO A 24 1.62 18.46 -0.18
N SER A 25 1.47 17.83 0.98
CA SER A 25 0.38 18.18 1.91
C SER A 25 0.59 19.59 2.47
N ILE A 26 -0.46 20.20 3.01
CA ILE A 26 -0.38 21.52 3.66
C ILE A 26 0.61 21.45 4.82
N LYS A 27 0.52 20.44 5.67
CA LYS A 27 1.45 20.22 6.80
C LYS A 27 2.91 20.13 6.31
N LYS A 28 3.15 19.44 5.19
CA LYS A 28 4.50 19.33 4.64
C LYS A 28 5.00 20.64 4.01
N LEU A 29 4.11 21.43 3.43
CA LEU A 29 4.43 22.78 2.96
C LEU A 29 4.79 23.68 4.13
N GLU A 30 4.00 23.68 5.21
CA GLU A 30 4.28 24.46 6.44
C GLU A 30 5.63 24.12 7.04
N GLU A 31 5.96 22.83 7.18
CA GLU A 31 7.29 22.37 7.62
C GLU A 31 8.40 22.97 6.74
N LYS A 32 8.20 22.95 5.41
CA LYS A 32 9.19 23.46 4.46
C LYS A 32 9.35 24.97 4.52
N LEU A 33 8.27 25.71 4.73
CA LEU A 33 8.30 27.15 4.94
C LEU A 33 8.97 27.48 6.27
N GLY A 34 8.72 26.72 7.33
CA GLY A 34 9.39 26.86 8.63
C GLY A 34 10.92 26.73 8.53
N GLU A 35 11.41 25.77 7.75
CA GLU A 35 12.86 25.65 7.47
C GLU A 35 13.45 26.89 6.76
N LYS A 36 12.63 27.66 6.04
CA LYS A 36 13.04 28.81 5.24
C LYS A 36 12.81 30.15 5.93
N SER A 37 11.83 30.25 6.81
CA SER A 37 11.47 31.49 7.51
C SER A 37 11.99 31.57 8.94
N GLY A 38 12.68 30.54 9.43
CA GLY A 38 13.12 30.49 10.82
C GLY A 38 12.02 30.06 11.79
N GLY A 39 10.91 29.51 11.29
CA GLY A 39 9.86 28.91 12.11
C GLY A 39 8.77 29.85 12.63
N ASP A 40 8.66 31.07 12.10
CA ASP A 40 7.57 31.98 12.45
C ASP A 40 6.23 31.45 11.93
N LYS A 41 5.43 30.89 12.85
CA LYS A 41 4.13 30.27 12.54
C LYS A 41 3.10 31.27 12.03
N ASN A 42 3.07 32.49 12.55
CA ASN A 42 2.12 33.51 12.11
C ASN A 42 2.42 33.93 10.68
N PHE A 43 3.70 34.12 10.38
CA PHE A 43 4.15 34.44 9.04
C PHE A 43 3.82 33.31 8.04
N ILE A 44 4.09 32.05 8.40
CA ILE A 44 3.75 30.89 7.56
C ILE A 44 2.23 30.80 7.33
N SER A 45 1.42 30.96 8.38
CA SER A 45 -0.04 30.90 8.29
C SER A 45 -0.58 31.95 7.31
N GLN A 46 -0.06 33.19 7.34
CA GLN A 46 -0.42 34.22 6.36
C GLN A 46 -0.05 33.84 4.92
N ILE A 47 1.10 33.18 4.72
CA ILE A 47 1.49 32.70 3.38
C ILE A 47 0.51 31.62 2.93
N ILE A 48 0.23 30.60 3.74
CA ILE A 48 -0.72 29.52 3.40
C ILE A 48 -2.11 30.09 3.09
N GLU A 49 -2.59 31.02 3.91
CA GLU A 49 -3.88 31.70 3.69
C GLU A 49 -3.94 32.40 2.33
N SER A 50 -2.86 33.11 1.97
CA SER A 50 -2.77 33.81 0.68
C SER A 50 -2.71 32.87 -0.54
N LEU A 51 -2.50 31.57 -0.32
CA LEU A 51 -2.38 30.54 -1.36
C LEU A 51 -3.60 29.61 -1.40
N LYS A 52 -4.66 29.86 -0.63
CA LYS A 52 -5.87 29.00 -0.61
C LYS A 52 -6.52 28.80 -1.98
N SER A 53 -6.41 29.76 -2.90
CA SER A 53 -6.93 29.63 -4.27
C SER A 53 -6.05 28.77 -5.18
N ILE A 54 -4.83 28.45 -4.75
CA ILE A 54 -3.84 27.66 -5.50
C ILE A 54 -3.71 26.26 -4.88
N ILE A 55 -3.77 26.17 -3.55
CA ILE A 55 -3.66 24.92 -2.82
C ILE A 55 -4.98 24.17 -2.90
N ASP A 56 -4.92 23.00 -3.51
CA ASP A 56 -6.02 22.05 -3.58
C ASP A 56 -5.52 20.69 -3.06
N GLU A 57 -5.52 20.57 -1.73
CA GLU A 57 -5.07 19.35 -1.06
C GLU A 57 -5.99 18.15 -1.37
N LYS A 58 -7.28 18.42 -1.57
CA LYS A 58 -8.28 17.39 -1.89
C LYS A 58 -7.97 16.75 -3.25
N THR A 59 -7.85 17.55 -4.29
CA THR A 59 -7.52 17.06 -5.64
C THR A 59 -6.16 16.36 -5.67
N ASN A 60 -5.18 16.84 -4.88
CA ASN A 60 -3.89 16.19 -4.75
C ASN A 60 -4.02 14.78 -4.13
N ILE A 61 -4.80 14.62 -3.05
CA ILE A 61 -5.08 13.31 -2.45
C ILE A 61 -5.77 12.39 -3.47
N GLU A 62 -6.83 12.87 -4.12
CA GLU A 62 -7.60 12.11 -5.12
C GLU A 62 -6.70 11.58 -6.25
N ASN A 63 -5.86 12.45 -6.83
CA ASN A 63 -4.93 12.07 -7.90
C ASN A 63 -3.91 11.03 -7.45
N ARG A 64 -3.42 11.14 -6.21
CA ARG A 64 -2.49 10.14 -5.64
C ARG A 64 -3.16 8.79 -5.39
N ILE A 65 -4.40 8.80 -4.93
CA ILE A 65 -5.18 7.56 -4.74
C ILE A 65 -5.40 6.90 -6.10
N LYS A 66 -5.90 7.62 -7.11
CA LYS A 66 -6.09 7.13 -8.49
C LYS A 66 -4.81 6.47 -9.03
N TYR A 67 -3.70 7.21 -8.97
CA TYR A 67 -2.40 6.70 -9.43
C TYR A 67 -1.94 5.42 -8.72
N MET A 68 -2.25 5.27 -7.43
CA MET A 68 -1.90 4.06 -6.68
C MET A 68 -2.84 2.89 -7.02
N LEU A 69 -4.12 3.16 -7.24
CA LEU A 69 -5.10 2.16 -7.69
C LEU A 69 -4.78 1.65 -9.10
N ASP A 70 -4.37 2.53 -10.03
CA ASP A 70 -3.91 2.16 -11.37
C ASP A 70 -2.68 1.22 -11.33
N ARG A 71 -1.95 1.23 -10.21
CA ARG A 71 -0.79 0.35 -9.95
C ARG A 71 -1.14 -0.82 -9.02
N HIS A 72 -2.43 -1.06 -8.84
CA HIS A 72 -3.00 -2.13 -8.02
C HIS A 72 -2.45 -2.14 -6.59
N LYS A 73 -2.22 -0.96 -6.01
CA LYS A 73 -1.90 -0.85 -4.59
C LYS A 73 -3.14 -1.09 -3.76
N ASN A 74 -2.98 -1.84 -2.68
CA ASN A 74 -4.06 -2.14 -1.76
C ASN A 74 -4.37 -0.94 -0.85
N LEU A 75 -5.53 -1.00 -0.18
CA LEU A 75 -6.05 0.08 0.65
C LEU A 75 -5.09 0.45 1.78
N SER A 76 -4.52 -0.57 2.42
CA SER A 76 -3.58 -0.39 3.54
C SER A 76 -2.34 0.40 3.10
N TYR A 77 -1.77 0.05 1.94
CA TYR A 77 -0.64 0.77 1.36
C TYR A 77 -1.00 2.22 1.04
N ILE A 78 -2.17 2.45 0.43
CA ILE A 78 -2.64 3.80 0.06
C ILE A 78 -2.72 4.69 1.30
N LYS A 79 -3.40 4.21 2.36
CA LYS A 79 -3.51 4.92 3.64
C LYS A 79 -2.14 5.20 4.24
N GLN A 80 -1.29 4.18 4.36
CA GLN A 80 0.05 4.34 4.94
C GLN A 80 0.90 5.33 4.16
N ASN A 81 0.87 5.29 2.83
CA ASN A 81 1.64 6.19 1.98
C ASN A 81 1.22 7.66 2.16
N LEU A 82 -0.08 7.93 2.22
CA LEU A 82 -0.60 9.28 2.42
C LEU A 82 -0.29 9.80 3.83
N MET A 83 -0.37 8.95 4.85
CA MET A 83 -0.01 9.33 6.23
C MET A 83 1.49 9.64 6.37
N GLN A 84 2.36 8.86 5.72
CA GLN A 84 3.80 9.15 5.65
C GLN A 84 4.12 10.48 4.94
N LYS A 85 3.20 10.97 4.10
CA LYS A 85 3.30 12.27 3.42
C LYS A 85 2.61 13.40 4.21
N ASN A 86 2.23 13.15 5.45
CA ASN A 86 1.60 14.11 6.35
C ASN A 86 0.27 14.69 5.83
N PHE A 87 -0.46 13.95 4.98
CA PHE A 87 -1.84 14.32 4.66
C PHE A 87 -2.74 14.13 5.87
N ASP A 88 -3.81 14.93 5.95
CA ASP A 88 -4.76 14.79 7.03
C ASP A 88 -5.51 13.46 6.97
N LYS A 89 -5.53 12.74 8.10
CA LYS A 89 -6.12 11.40 8.17
C LYS A 89 -7.62 11.43 7.90
N ALA A 90 -8.34 12.38 8.50
CA ALA A 90 -9.78 12.45 8.37
C ALA A 90 -10.18 12.77 6.92
N LEU A 91 -9.47 13.71 6.29
CA LEU A 91 -9.68 14.05 4.89
C LEU A 91 -9.39 12.86 3.94
N VAL A 92 -8.30 12.14 4.17
CA VAL A 92 -7.96 10.94 3.38
C VAL A 92 -9.02 9.86 3.52
N GLU A 93 -9.50 9.60 4.73
CA GLU A 93 -10.55 8.61 4.98
C GLU A 93 -11.90 9.02 4.37
N GLU A 94 -12.25 10.30 4.43
CA GLU A 94 -13.45 10.85 3.78
C GLU A 94 -13.39 10.63 2.26
N ILE A 95 -12.29 11.05 1.61
CA ILE A 95 -12.12 10.92 0.16
C ILE A 95 -12.17 9.45 -0.27
N LEU A 96 -11.46 8.57 0.44
CA LEU A 96 -11.50 7.12 0.15
C LEU A 96 -12.93 6.57 0.20
N LYS A 97 -13.68 6.89 1.26
CA LYS A 97 -15.06 6.43 1.41
C LYS A 97 -16.00 7.00 0.35
N ARG A 98 -15.87 8.28 0.04
CA ARG A 98 -16.79 8.98 -0.87
C ARG A 98 -16.58 8.57 -2.34
N ASP A 99 -15.33 8.47 -2.78
CA ASP A 99 -15.03 8.42 -4.22
C ASP A 99 -14.48 7.07 -4.70
N PHE A 100 -13.93 6.25 -3.80
CA PHE A 100 -13.14 5.07 -4.19
C PHE A 100 -13.66 3.75 -3.61
N LEU A 101 -14.21 3.77 -2.40
CA LEU A 101 -14.74 2.59 -1.73
C LEU A 101 -16.24 2.50 -1.97
N LYS A 102 -16.62 1.86 -3.08
CA LYS A 102 -18.01 1.50 -3.34
C LYS A 102 -18.35 0.18 -2.65
N ASP A 103 -19.53 0.14 -2.05
CA ASP A 103 -20.04 -1.06 -1.40
C ASP A 103 -20.26 -2.17 -2.43
N GLY A 104 -19.77 -3.38 -2.11
CA GLY A 104 -19.89 -4.55 -2.98
C GLY A 104 -18.87 -4.62 -4.12
N GLU A 105 -18.00 -3.61 -4.29
CA GLU A 105 -16.95 -3.61 -5.32
C GLU A 105 -15.55 -3.80 -4.71
N SER A 106 -14.83 -4.81 -5.22
CA SER A 106 -13.41 -5.02 -4.97
C SER A 106 -12.61 -3.84 -5.55
N LEU A 107 -11.57 -3.40 -4.83
CA LEU A 107 -10.61 -2.42 -5.38
C LEU A 107 -9.64 -3.07 -6.38
N LEU A 108 -9.54 -4.39 -6.34
CA LEU A 108 -8.64 -5.17 -7.16
C LEU A 108 -9.38 -5.67 -8.39
N ASP A 109 -8.80 -5.37 -9.55
CA ASP A 109 -9.20 -5.93 -10.84
C ASP A 109 -9.03 -7.46 -10.86
N THR A 110 -10.05 -8.17 -11.38
CA THR A 110 -10.09 -9.64 -11.48
C THR A 110 -8.87 -10.22 -12.17
N GLU A 111 -8.46 -9.63 -13.30
CA GLU A 111 -7.32 -10.13 -14.08
C GLU A 111 -6.00 -9.89 -13.34
N TYR A 112 -5.86 -8.75 -12.65
CA TYR A 112 -4.75 -8.52 -11.71
C TYR A 112 -4.72 -9.58 -10.60
N ILE A 113 -5.86 -9.88 -9.95
CA ILE A 113 -5.93 -10.90 -8.90
C ILE A 113 -5.46 -12.25 -9.46
N ARG A 114 -5.97 -12.68 -10.62
CA ARG A 114 -5.58 -13.94 -11.26
C ARG A 114 -4.08 -14.01 -11.52
N ARG A 115 -3.50 -13.02 -12.21
CA ARG A 115 -2.04 -12.97 -12.45
C ARG A 115 -1.24 -13.01 -11.16
N LYS A 116 -1.72 -12.32 -10.12
CA LYS A 116 -1.02 -12.24 -8.83
C LYS A 116 -1.05 -13.57 -8.08
N ILE A 117 -2.18 -14.28 -8.10
CA ILE A 117 -2.32 -15.63 -7.53
C ILE A 117 -1.38 -16.60 -8.23
N ILE A 118 -1.36 -16.60 -9.57
CA ILE A 118 -0.44 -17.44 -10.36
C ILE A 118 1.02 -17.17 -9.95
N SER A 119 1.43 -15.90 -9.91
CA SER A 119 2.79 -15.52 -9.50
C SER A 119 3.14 -16.00 -8.08
N TYR A 120 2.17 -16.03 -7.15
CA TYR A 120 2.40 -16.56 -5.82
C TYR A 120 2.49 -18.09 -5.80
N LYS A 121 1.65 -18.79 -6.56
CA LYS A 121 1.71 -20.24 -6.73
C LYS A 121 3.06 -20.68 -7.29
N GLU A 122 3.56 -20.02 -8.34
CA GLU A 122 4.89 -20.26 -8.92
C GLU A 122 6.03 -20.06 -7.91
N LYS A 123 5.85 -19.14 -6.94
CA LYS A 123 6.80 -18.92 -5.83
C LYS A 123 6.63 -19.92 -4.67
N GLY A 124 5.80 -20.95 -4.85
CA GLY A 124 5.51 -21.96 -3.84
C GLY A 124 4.87 -21.35 -2.60
N LYS A 125 3.86 -20.49 -2.77
CA LYS A 125 3.05 -19.94 -1.68
C LYS A 125 1.70 -20.63 -1.62
N SER A 126 1.18 -20.81 -0.41
CA SER A 126 -0.08 -21.50 -0.19
C SER A 126 -1.31 -20.63 -0.47
N LYS A 127 -2.49 -21.26 -0.58
CA LYS A 127 -3.81 -20.59 -0.56
C LYS A 127 -3.91 -19.65 0.63
N ASN A 128 -3.56 -20.09 1.84
CA ASN A 128 -3.70 -19.27 3.05
C ASN A 128 -2.78 -18.04 3.04
N TYR A 129 -1.54 -18.21 2.58
CA TYR A 129 -0.63 -17.08 2.40
C TYR A 129 -1.24 -16.07 1.41
N ILE A 130 -1.75 -16.55 0.28
CA ILE A 130 -2.31 -15.69 -0.76
C ILE A 130 -3.56 -14.95 -0.26
N LYS A 131 -4.48 -15.65 0.43
CA LYS A 131 -5.66 -15.04 1.10
C LYS A 131 -5.23 -13.89 2.01
N SER A 132 -4.24 -14.12 2.88
CA SER A 132 -3.74 -13.10 3.81
C SER A 132 -3.10 -11.88 3.13
N LYS A 133 -2.77 -11.97 1.82
CA LYS A 133 -2.13 -10.90 1.06
C LYS A 133 -3.08 -10.15 0.13
N LEU A 134 -4.15 -10.81 -0.33
CA LEU A 134 -5.06 -10.25 -1.33
C LEU A 134 -6.43 -9.86 -0.76
N ILE A 135 -6.82 -10.40 0.39
CA ILE A 135 -8.09 -10.05 1.04
C ILE A 135 -7.80 -9.03 2.14
N GLU A 136 -8.07 -7.74 1.85
CA GLU A 136 -8.04 -6.68 2.87
C GLU A 136 -9.44 -6.25 3.30
N ARG A 137 -10.42 -6.42 2.42
CA ARG A 137 -11.83 -6.10 2.64
C ARG A 137 -12.71 -7.34 2.40
N GLU A 138 -13.93 -7.32 2.93
CA GLU A 138 -14.90 -8.40 2.67
C GLU A 138 -15.31 -8.46 1.19
N GLU A 139 -15.28 -7.33 0.49
CA GLU A 139 -15.60 -7.23 -0.94
C GLU A 139 -14.56 -7.92 -1.82
N ASP A 140 -13.29 -7.98 -1.38
CA ASP A 140 -12.22 -8.67 -2.12
C ASP A 140 -12.40 -10.21 -2.04
N LYS A 141 -13.05 -10.69 -0.98
CA LYS A 141 -13.06 -12.09 -0.58
C LYS A 141 -13.67 -13.01 -1.63
N LYS A 142 -14.85 -12.66 -2.15
CA LYS A 142 -15.57 -13.51 -3.11
C LYS A 142 -14.72 -13.78 -4.35
N GLU A 143 -14.17 -12.71 -4.93
CA GLU A 143 -13.37 -12.78 -6.15
C GLU A 143 -12.07 -13.55 -5.92
N VAL A 144 -11.33 -13.22 -4.87
CA VAL A 144 -10.07 -13.88 -4.53
C VAL A 144 -10.27 -15.38 -4.27
N LEU A 145 -11.31 -15.75 -3.52
CA LEU A 145 -11.59 -17.16 -3.23
C LEU A 145 -11.98 -17.95 -4.48
N THR A 146 -12.81 -17.36 -5.34
CA THR A 146 -13.23 -18.00 -6.60
C THR A 146 -12.02 -18.33 -7.47
N ILE A 147 -11.14 -17.35 -7.70
CA ILE A 147 -9.95 -17.54 -8.54
C ILE A 147 -8.94 -18.48 -7.87
N LEU A 148 -8.80 -18.45 -6.54
CA LEU A 148 -7.98 -19.40 -5.80
C LEU A 148 -8.43 -20.84 -6.00
N ASP A 149 -9.73 -21.10 -5.94
CA ASP A 149 -10.27 -22.45 -6.08
C ASP A 149 -10.16 -22.98 -7.50
N GLU A 150 -10.27 -22.10 -8.52
CA GLU A 150 -9.95 -22.47 -9.90
C GLU A 150 -8.47 -22.85 -10.08
N ILE A 151 -7.55 -22.02 -9.60
CA ILE A 151 -6.10 -22.19 -9.82
C ILE A 151 -5.53 -23.38 -9.03
N PHE A 152 -6.09 -23.67 -7.87
CA PHE A 152 -5.67 -24.75 -6.98
C PHE A 152 -6.77 -25.83 -6.87
N SER A 153 -7.42 -26.12 -7.99
CA SER A 153 -8.50 -27.12 -8.08
C SER A 153 -8.03 -28.53 -7.70
N SER A 154 -6.76 -28.86 -7.95
CA SER A 154 -6.13 -30.12 -7.53
C SER A 154 -5.57 -30.12 -6.10
N GLY A 155 -5.81 -29.05 -5.33
CA GLY A 155 -5.25 -28.87 -3.99
C GLY A 155 -3.80 -28.34 -3.99
N GLU A 156 -3.10 -28.54 -2.87
CA GLU A 156 -1.75 -27.98 -2.64
C GLU A 156 -0.67 -29.07 -2.46
N GLU A 157 -1.02 -30.35 -2.49
CA GLU A 157 -0.12 -31.46 -2.16
C GLU A 157 1.11 -31.50 -3.08
N GLU A 158 0.91 -31.41 -4.40
CA GLU A 158 2.00 -31.37 -5.38
C GLU A 158 2.93 -30.18 -5.14
N LEU A 159 2.35 -29.02 -4.81
CA LEU A 159 3.12 -27.81 -4.54
C LEU A 159 3.99 -27.95 -3.28
N ILE A 160 3.43 -28.55 -2.21
CA ILE A 160 4.17 -28.84 -0.98
C ILE A 160 5.29 -29.85 -1.28
N GLY A 161 5.02 -30.90 -2.06
CA GLY A 161 6.02 -31.89 -2.47
C GLY A 161 7.19 -31.27 -3.25
N ASN A 162 6.88 -30.42 -4.22
CA ASN A 162 7.88 -29.70 -5.01
C ASN A 162 8.74 -28.76 -4.14
N GLU A 163 8.14 -28.06 -3.18
CA GLU A 163 8.88 -27.22 -2.25
C GLU A 163 9.71 -28.02 -1.23
N TYR A 164 9.20 -29.18 -0.81
CA TYR A 164 9.93 -30.12 0.05
C TYR A 164 11.21 -30.61 -0.63
N GLU A 165 11.11 -31.10 -1.88
CA GLU A 165 12.27 -31.62 -2.62
C GLU A 165 13.35 -30.54 -2.86
N LYS A 166 12.96 -29.27 -3.01
CA LYS A 166 13.93 -28.15 -3.10
C LYS A 166 14.74 -27.93 -1.81
N LEU A 167 14.17 -28.31 -0.66
CA LEU A 167 14.75 -28.10 0.67
C LEU A 167 15.43 -29.36 1.23
N LYS A 168 15.01 -30.53 0.76
CA LYS A 168 15.58 -31.83 1.11
C LYS A 168 17.08 -31.86 0.81
N GLY A 169 17.86 -32.40 1.75
CA GLY A 169 19.32 -32.43 1.69
C GLY A 169 20.03 -31.11 2.02
N LYS A 170 19.30 -29.98 2.16
CA LYS A 170 19.87 -28.68 2.58
C LYS A 170 19.59 -28.34 4.04
N PHE A 171 18.53 -28.90 4.60
CA PHE A 171 18.04 -28.57 5.94
C PHE A 171 17.54 -29.84 6.64
N ASP A 172 17.56 -29.84 7.97
CA ASP A 172 16.91 -30.88 8.78
C ASP A 172 15.38 -30.82 8.66
N LYS A 173 14.70 -31.91 9.06
CA LYS A 173 13.24 -32.04 8.95
C LYS A 173 12.49 -30.91 9.66
N GLN A 174 12.91 -30.51 10.86
CA GLN A 174 12.25 -29.45 11.63
C GLN A 174 12.33 -28.12 10.88
N LYS A 175 13.50 -27.80 10.31
CA LYS A 175 13.72 -26.57 9.57
C LYS A 175 12.97 -26.53 8.24
N ILE A 176 12.81 -27.68 7.58
CA ILE A 176 11.97 -27.81 6.39
C ILE A 176 10.51 -27.49 6.74
N VAL A 177 9.98 -28.09 7.82
CA VAL A 177 8.62 -27.82 8.30
C VAL A 177 8.42 -26.32 8.56
N GLU A 178 9.32 -25.68 9.31
CA GLU A 178 9.27 -24.23 9.56
C GLU A 178 9.20 -23.41 8.27
N LYS A 179 10.01 -23.75 7.26
CA LYS A 179 10.04 -23.03 5.98
C LYS A 179 8.74 -23.20 5.19
N LEU A 180 8.14 -24.38 5.20
CA LEU A 180 6.86 -24.64 4.57
C LEU A 180 5.71 -23.92 5.30
N LEU A 181 5.71 -23.89 6.63
CA LEU A 181 4.75 -23.12 7.41
C LEU A 181 4.86 -21.61 7.13
N ARG A 182 6.07 -21.06 6.96
CA ARG A 182 6.28 -19.66 6.54
C ARG A 182 5.77 -19.36 5.12
N LYS A 183 5.59 -20.39 4.28
CA LYS A 183 4.92 -20.27 2.98
C LYS A 183 3.39 -20.34 3.10
N GLY A 184 2.88 -20.58 4.30
CA GLY A 184 1.48 -20.58 4.68
C GLY A 184 0.78 -21.93 4.57
N PHE A 185 1.50 -23.01 4.31
CA PHE A 185 0.90 -24.34 4.24
C PHE A 185 0.38 -24.77 5.62
N LEU A 186 -0.69 -25.55 5.64
CA LEU A 186 -1.23 -26.11 6.88
C LEU A 186 -0.28 -27.19 7.41
N TYR A 187 -0.12 -27.24 8.73
CA TYR A 187 0.78 -28.18 9.38
C TYR A 187 0.41 -29.63 9.07
N GLU A 188 -0.88 -29.95 9.04
CA GLU A 188 -1.38 -31.30 8.75
C GLU A 188 -0.95 -31.78 7.36
N ASP A 189 -1.05 -30.92 6.35
CA ASP A 189 -0.66 -31.26 4.98
C ASP A 189 0.86 -31.34 4.80
N VAL A 190 1.61 -30.46 5.48
CA VAL A 190 3.07 -30.55 5.54
C VAL A 190 3.50 -31.87 6.18
N LYS A 191 2.86 -32.28 7.27
CA LYS A 191 3.19 -33.52 7.99
C LYS A 191 2.96 -34.76 7.13
N LYS A 192 1.91 -34.80 6.29
CA LYS A 192 1.65 -35.92 5.35
C LYS A 192 2.79 -36.14 4.35
N ILE A 193 3.57 -35.10 4.04
CA ILE A 193 4.63 -35.13 3.03
C ILE A 193 6.02 -35.30 3.68
N VAL A 194 6.31 -34.52 4.73
CA VAL A 194 7.62 -34.54 5.42
C VAL A 194 7.75 -35.70 6.42
N GLY A 195 6.61 -36.18 6.92
CA GLY A 195 6.52 -37.31 7.84
C GLY A 195 6.61 -38.68 7.17
N LYS A 196 6.55 -38.74 5.83
CA LYS A 196 6.99 -39.91 5.04
C LYS A 196 8.52 -40.02 5.09
#